data_AF-A0A9W8JX18-F1
#
_entry.id   AF-A0A9W8JX18-F1
#
_cell.length_a   1.000
_cell.length_b   1.000
_cell.length_c   1.000
_cell.angle_alpha   90.00
_cell.angle_beta   90.00
_cell.angle_gamma   90.00
#
_symmetry.space_group_name_H-M   'P 1'
#
loop_
_entity.id
_entity.type
_entity.pdbx_description
1 polymer ?
#
loop_
_entity_poly.entity_id
_entity_poly.type
_entity_poly.pdbx_seq_one_letter_code
_entity_poly.pdbx_strand_id
1 'polypeptide(L)'
;MDEEWKTSEFFRKEGWGWYGSNRIFTGSDGKEYRWKMGSSVSELFLHDTAKDTTKHDSKTHVPLLVARFHDPQVSMYQKRRPASLEIFPVGEHMVELILITFIYIEKMRTDRQNSAVRSTRIVTTPPGTKGRF
;
A
#
# COMPACT_ATOMS: atom_id res chain seq x y z
N MET A 1 29.96 -4.57 -2.38
CA MET A 1 29.58 -3.15 -2.49
C MET A 1 28.14 -3.10 -2.06
N ASP A 2 27.90 -2.57 -0.87
CA ASP A 2 26.55 -2.45 -0.32
C ASP A 2 25.95 -1.20 -0.93
N GLU A 3 25.22 -1.38 -2.03
CA GLU A 3 24.52 -0.27 -2.67
C GLU A 3 23.32 0.08 -1.80
N GLU A 4 23.44 1.18 -1.04
CA GLU A 4 22.35 1.72 -0.21
C GLU A 4 21.48 2.64 -1.06
N TRP A 5 20.20 2.27 -1.25
CA TRP A 5 19.26 3.05 -2.05
C TRP A 5 18.38 3.91 -1.15
N LYS A 6 18.30 5.21 -1.43
CA LYS A 6 17.29 6.04 -0.76
C LYS A 6 15.91 5.67 -1.25
N THR A 7 14.95 5.60 -0.33
CA THR A 7 13.56 5.25 -0.67
C THR A 7 12.90 6.22 -1.66
N SER A 8 13.34 7.48 -1.68
CA SER A 8 12.89 8.49 -2.66
C SER A 8 13.47 8.32 -4.06
N GLU A 9 14.62 7.66 -4.17
CA GLU A 9 15.28 7.34 -5.44
C GLU A 9 14.71 6.03 -5.98
N PHE A 10 14.47 5.05 -5.11
CA PHE A 10 13.88 3.78 -5.48
C PHE A 10 12.39 3.90 -5.85
N PHE A 11 11.61 4.69 -5.10
CA PHE A 11 10.18 4.85 -5.36
C PHE A 11 9.82 6.21 -5.96
N ARG A 12 9.26 6.18 -7.16
CA ARG A 12 8.47 7.30 -7.68
C ARG A 12 7.12 7.34 -6.96
N LYS A 13 6.68 8.54 -6.57
CA LYS A 13 5.34 8.74 -6.00
C LYS A 13 4.38 9.14 -7.12
N GLU A 14 3.20 8.53 -7.15
CA GLU A 14 2.16 8.88 -8.12
C GLU A 14 0.79 8.92 -7.46
N GLY A 15 -0.04 9.88 -7.88
CA GLY A 15 -1.40 10.04 -7.41
C GLY A 15 -1.52 10.48 -5.96
N TRP A 16 -2.76 10.57 -5.49
CA TRP A 16 -3.10 10.94 -4.13
C TRP A 16 -4.17 10.00 -3.58
N GLY A 17 -3.99 9.54 -2.35
CA GLY A 17 -4.91 8.65 -1.64
C GLY A 17 -4.89 8.91 -0.15
N TRP A 18 -5.91 8.43 0.57
CA TRP A 18 -6.06 8.66 2.01
C TRP A 18 -4.91 8.08 2.83
N TYR A 19 -4.26 7.04 2.31
CA TYR A 19 -3.07 6.44 2.89
C TYR A 19 -1.80 6.89 2.17
N GLY A 20 -1.81 8.08 1.57
CA GLY A 20 -0.71 8.69 0.82
C GLY A 20 -0.65 8.30 -0.66
N SER A 21 0.25 8.94 -1.41
CA SER A 21 0.52 8.61 -2.82
C SER A 21 0.95 7.16 -2.99
N ASN A 22 0.66 6.59 -4.16
CA ASN A 22 1.14 5.27 -4.55
C ASN A 22 2.67 5.25 -4.62
N ARG A 23 3.26 4.05 -4.63
CA ARG A 23 4.69 3.85 -4.80
C ARG A 23 4.93 3.04 -6.07
N ILE A 24 5.72 3.60 -6.97
CA ILE A 24 6.10 2.98 -8.23
C ILE A 24 7.57 2.63 -8.16
N PHE A 25 7.93 1.43 -8.58
CA PHE A 25 9.31 0.98 -8.73
C PHE A 25 9.47 0.16 -10.00
N THR A 26 10.70 0.00 -10.46
CA THR A 26 11.04 -0.83 -11.62
C THR A 26 11.50 -2.20 -11.15
N GLY A 27 10.90 -3.26 -11.69
CA GLY A 27 11.30 -4.65 -11.42
C GLY A 27 12.60 -5.03 -12.13
N SER A 28 13.16 -6.18 -11.76
CA SER A 28 14.34 -6.75 -12.43
C SER A 28 14.09 -7.10 -13.90
N ASP A 29 12.82 -7.20 -14.31
CA ASP A 29 12.40 -7.39 -15.70
C ASP A 29 12.23 -6.08 -16.48
N GLY A 30 12.61 -4.94 -15.88
CA GLY A 30 12.54 -3.62 -16.51
C GLY A 30 11.14 -3.02 -16.59
N LYS A 31 10.11 -3.67 -16.02
CA LYS A 31 8.74 -3.14 -16.00
C LYS A 31 8.48 -2.31 -14.76
N GLU A 32 7.55 -1.36 -14.85
CA GLU A 32 7.11 -0.58 -13.70
C GLU A 32 5.96 -1.28 -12.96
N TYR A 33 5.99 -1.19 -11.64
CA TYR A 33 5.00 -1.77 -10.76
C TYR A 33 4.52 -0.73 -9.75
N ARG A 34 3.23 -0.75 -9.44
CA ARG A 34 2.57 0.22 -8.57
C ARG A 34 1.94 -0.45 -7.36
N TRP A 35 2.44 -0.10 -6.18
CA TRP A 35 1.78 -0.39 -4.90
C TRP A 35 0.65 0.61 -4.64
N LYS A 36 -0.55 0.08 -4.42
CA LYS A 36 -1.71 0.81 -3.94
C LYS A 36 -1.97 0.45 -2.47
N MET A 37 -1.94 1.47 -1.61
CA MET A 37 -2.23 1.34 -0.18
C MET A 37 -3.71 1.63 0.07
N GLY A 38 -4.49 0.59 0.33
CA GLY A 38 -5.87 0.70 0.80
C GLY A 38 -5.96 0.84 2.33
N SER A 39 -7.18 1.00 2.83
CA SER A 39 -7.44 1.08 4.29
C SER A 39 -7.09 -0.18 5.04
N SER A 40 -7.16 -1.31 4.35
CA SER A 40 -7.08 -2.63 4.98
C SER A 40 -6.36 -3.66 4.11
N VAL A 41 -5.95 -3.28 2.90
CA VAL A 41 -5.25 -4.16 1.97
C VAL A 41 -4.19 -3.36 1.21
N SER A 42 -3.06 -4.00 0.92
CA SER A 42 -2.04 -3.51 0.01
C SER A 42 -2.00 -4.39 -1.23
N GLU A 43 -2.01 -3.78 -2.40
CA GLU A 43 -2.07 -4.47 -3.69
C GLU A 43 -1.00 -3.94 -4.63
N LEU A 44 -0.33 -4.85 -5.32
CA LEU A 44 0.67 -4.56 -6.33
C LEU A 44 0.09 -4.81 -7.71
N PHE A 45 0.17 -3.82 -8.57
CA PHE A 45 -0.24 -3.92 -9.97
C PHE A 45 0.94 -3.69 -10.90
N LEU A 46 0.92 -4.33 -12.07
CA LEU A 46 1.75 -3.90 -13.19
C LEU A 46 1.32 -2.48 -13.58
N HIS A 47 2.26 -1.56 -13.70
CA HIS A 47 2.01 -0.17 -14.06
C HIS A 47 2.18 0.00 -15.56
N ASP A 48 1.05 0.08 -16.27
CA ASP A 48 1.04 0.38 -17.71
C ASP A 48 1.16 1.90 -17.91
N THR A 49 2.34 2.35 -18.33
CA THR A 49 2.60 3.78 -18.63
C THR A 49 2.06 4.21 -19.99
N ALA A 50 1.61 3.29 -20.84
CA ALA A 50 1.25 3.58 -22.23
C ALA A 50 -0.09 4.33 -22.41
N LYS A 51 -0.79 4.70 -21.32
CA LYS A 51 -2.22 5.07 -21.39
C LYS A 51 -2.62 6.40 -20.76
N ASP A 52 -1.71 7.38 -20.67
CA ASP A 52 -2.11 8.75 -20.31
C ASP A 52 -2.31 9.69 -21.52
N THR A 53 -2.02 9.22 -22.75
CA THR A 53 -2.05 10.06 -23.97
C THR A 53 -3.14 9.74 -25.00
N THR A 54 -3.99 8.74 -24.80
CA THR A 54 -5.10 8.44 -25.73
C THR A 54 -6.44 8.29 -25.01
N LYS A 55 -6.94 9.41 -24.50
CA LYS A 55 -8.35 9.58 -24.13
C LYS A 55 -9.21 9.61 -25.40
N HIS A 56 -9.51 8.44 -25.99
CA HIS A 56 -10.66 8.35 -26.91
C HIS A 56 -11.31 6.97 -27.05
N ASP A 57 -10.63 5.88 -26.70
CA ASP A 57 -11.23 4.54 -26.81
C ASP A 57 -11.42 3.88 -25.43
N SER A 58 -12.67 3.82 -25.01
CA SER A 58 -13.15 3.27 -23.74
C SER A 58 -13.05 1.74 -23.65
N LYS A 59 -11.87 1.17 -23.88
CA LYS A 59 -11.64 -0.23 -23.52
C LYS A 59 -11.24 -0.28 -22.05
N THR A 60 -12.16 -0.78 -21.20
CA THR A 60 -11.95 -1.03 -19.77
C THR A 60 -10.62 -1.75 -19.55
N HIS A 61 -9.59 -1.00 -19.18
CA HIS A 61 -8.30 -1.57 -18.89
C HIS A 61 -8.33 -2.11 -17.47
N VAL A 62 -8.34 -3.43 -17.35
CA VAL A 62 -8.21 -4.10 -16.05
C VAL A 62 -6.73 -4.10 -15.69
N PRO A 63 -6.30 -3.40 -14.62
CA PRO A 63 -4.91 -3.41 -14.20
C PRO A 63 -4.52 -4.82 -13.78
N LEU A 64 -3.34 -5.28 -14.20
CA LEU A 64 -2.88 -6.64 -13.91
C LEU A 64 -2.38 -6.73 -12.47
N LEU A 65 -3.06 -7.54 -11.64
CA LEU A 65 -2.70 -7.77 -10.24
C LEU A 65 -1.51 -8.73 -10.15
N VAL A 66 -0.50 -8.32 -9.39
CA VAL A 66 0.79 -9.02 -9.25
C VAL A 66 0.93 -9.60 -7.84
N ALA A 67 0.49 -8.88 -6.82
CA ALA A 67 0.43 -9.39 -5.45
C ALA A 67 -0.69 -8.72 -4.65
N ARG A 68 -1.20 -9.42 -3.64
CA ARG A 68 -2.24 -8.92 -2.74
C ARG A 68 -2.01 -9.39 -1.32
N PHE A 69 -2.07 -8.44 -0.39
CA PHE A 69 -2.07 -8.74 1.03
C PHE A 69 -3.49 -9.02 1.53
N HIS A 70 -3.64 -10.13 2.25
CA HIS A 70 -4.87 -10.54 2.92
C HIS A 70 -4.73 -10.30 4.42
N ASP A 71 -5.38 -9.25 4.91
CA ASP A 71 -5.39 -8.91 6.34
C ASP A 71 -6.42 -9.79 7.11
N PRO A 72 -6.00 -10.50 8.17
CA PRO A 72 -6.90 -11.29 9.02
C PRO A 72 -8.09 -10.50 9.56
N GLN A 73 -7.93 -9.20 9.81
CA GLN A 73 -8.94 -8.33 10.43
C GLN A 73 -10.08 -7.95 9.47
N VAL A 74 -9.88 -8.07 8.16
CA VAL A 74 -10.89 -7.69 7.15
C VAL A 74 -11.98 -8.76 7.00
N SER A 75 -11.72 -9.98 7.45
CA SER A 75 -12.66 -11.10 7.35
C SER A 75 -13.72 -11.10 8.47
N MET A 76 -14.64 -10.14 8.47
CA MET A 76 -15.75 -10.12 9.45
C MET A 76 -16.71 -11.32 9.33
N TYR A 77 -16.76 -11.97 8.15
CA TYR A 77 -17.70 -13.07 7.85
C TYR A 77 -17.03 -14.42 7.55
N GLN A 78 -15.70 -14.52 7.63
CA GLN A 78 -14.96 -15.74 7.30
C GLN A 78 -14.05 -16.16 8.44
N LYS A 79 -13.81 -17.48 8.57
CA LYS A 79 -12.87 -18.04 9.56
C LYS A 79 -11.55 -17.28 9.47
N ARG A 80 -11.12 -16.63 10.56
CA ARG A 80 -9.90 -15.81 10.63
C ARG A 80 -8.74 -16.59 10.03
N ARG A 81 -8.28 -16.18 8.84
CA ARG A 81 -7.10 -16.76 8.18
C ARG A 81 -5.86 -16.02 8.64
N PRO A 82 -4.69 -16.68 8.78
CA PRO A 82 -3.44 -15.97 9.00
C PRO A 82 -3.20 -14.92 7.93
N ALA A 83 -2.52 -13.82 8.30
CA ALA A 83 -2.08 -12.83 7.35
C ALA A 83 -1.22 -13.49 6.26
N SER A 84 -1.50 -13.18 5.00
CA SER A 84 -0.78 -13.77 3.87
C SER A 84 -0.59 -12.76 2.76
N LEU A 85 0.57 -12.84 2.10
CA LEU A 85 0.83 -12.13 0.85
C LEU A 85 0.72 -13.15 -0.28
N GLU A 86 -0.31 -13.01 -1.10
CA GLU A 86 -0.49 -13.81 -2.31
C GLU A 86 0.28 -13.15 -3.45
N ILE A 87 1.16 -13.90 -4.11
CA ILE A 87 1.90 -13.47 -5.30
C ILE A 87 1.33 -14.28 -6.48
N PHE A 88 0.86 -13.60 -7.51
CA PHE A 88 0.32 -14.22 -8.71
C PHE A 88 1.45 -14.66 -9.65
N PRO A 89 1.22 -15.61 -10.58
CA PRO A 89 2.27 -16.14 -11.47
C PRO A 89 3.12 -15.08 -12.18
N VAL A 90 2.52 -13.94 -12.53
CA VAL A 90 3.21 -12.80 -13.16
C VAL A 90 4.27 -12.13 -12.29
N GLY A 91 4.29 -12.37 -10.97
CA GLY A 91 5.25 -11.81 -10.03
C GLY A 91 6.27 -12.82 -9.49
N GLU A 92 6.16 -14.11 -9.85
CA GLU A 92 7.01 -15.17 -9.30
C GLU A 92 8.50 -14.98 -9.63
N HIS A 93 8.82 -14.30 -10.74
CA HIS A 93 10.19 -13.99 -11.14
C HIS A 93 10.88 -12.92 -10.26
N MET A 94 10.14 -12.26 -9.37
CA MET A 94 10.62 -11.12 -8.57
C MET A 94 10.15 -11.18 -7.12
N VAL A 95 9.94 -12.38 -6.58
CA VAL A 95 9.40 -12.62 -5.23
C VAL A 95 10.16 -11.86 -4.14
N GLU A 96 11.50 -11.89 -4.16
CA GLU A 96 12.32 -11.20 -3.16
C GLU A 96 12.06 -9.69 -3.16
N LEU A 97 11.99 -9.10 -4.34
CA LEU A 97 11.70 -7.67 -4.50
C LEU A 97 10.28 -7.32 -4.06
N ILE A 98 9.31 -8.18 -4.36
CA ILE A 98 7.92 -8.02 -3.88
C ILE A 98 7.90 -8.05 -2.35
N LEU A 99 8.60 -8.98 -1.70
CA LEU A 99 8.64 -9.10 -0.24
C LEU A 99 9.24 -7.87 0.43
N ILE A 100 10.40 -7.40 -0.03
CA ILE A 100 11.09 -6.23 0.53
C ILE A 100 10.23 -4.97 0.38
N THR A 101 9.70 -4.75 -0.82
CA THR A 101 8.85 -3.57 -1.07
C THR A 101 7.54 -3.66 -0.30
N PHE A 102 6.94 -4.84 -0.18
CA PHE A 102 5.74 -5.07 0.64
C PHE A 102 5.97 -4.71 2.11
N ILE A 103 7.07 -5.16 2.73
CA ILE A 103 7.39 -4.84 4.13
C ILE A 103 7.46 -3.32 4.34
N TYR A 104 8.12 -2.62 3.42
CA TYR A 104 8.20 -1.16 3.47
C TYR A 104 6.82 -0.51 3.35
N ILE A 105 5.99 -0.96 2.41
CA ILE A 105 4.63 -0.45 2.19
C ILE A 105 3.73 -0.68 3.41
N GLU A 106 3.75 -1.87 4.01
CA GLU A 106 2.95 -2.17 5.19
C GLU A 106 3.41 -1.42 6.43
N LYS A 107 4.72 -1.22 6.60
CA LYS A 107 5.26 -0.35 7.64
C LYS A 107 4.70 1.06 7.49
N MET A 108 4.78 1.64 6.29
CA MET A 108 4.24 2.97 6.01
C MET A 108 2.74 3.08 6.27
N ARG A 109 1.96 2.06 5.86
CA ARG A 109 0.50 2.01 6.06
C ARG A 109 0.17 1.96 7.56
N THR A 110 0.84 1.09 8.30
CA THR A 110 0.67 0.90 9.74
C THR A 110 1.05 2.14 10.53
N ASP A 111 2.18 2.78 10.19
CA ASP A 111 2.62 4.02 10.85
C ASP A 111 1.58 5.13 10.66
N ARG A 112 0.97 5.25 9.48
CA ARG A 112 -0.12 6.20 9.20
C ARG A 112 -1.39 5.91 10.00
N GLN A 113 -1.79 4.65 10.10
CA GLN A 113 -2.92 4.25 10.94
C GLN A 113 -2.67 4.59 12.41
N ASN A 114 -1.47 4.32 12.91
CA ASN A 114 -1.09 4.62 14.29
C ASN A 114 -1.04 6.13 14.57
N SER A 115 -0.52 6.94 13.64
CA SER A 115 -0.54 8.40 13.75
C SER A 115 -1.97 8.95 13.79
N ALA A 116 -2.87 8.44 12.96
CA ALA A 116 -4.28 8.84 12.98
C ALA A 116 -4.96 8.51 14.32
N VAL A 117 -4.76 7.29 14.84
CA VAL A 117 -5.31 6.86 16.15
C VAL A 117 -4.74 7.70 17.31
N ARG A 118 -3.45 8.02 17.28
CA ARG A 118 -2.80 8.87 18.30
C ARG A 118 -3.37 10.29 18.30
N SER A 119 -3.61 10.89 17.12
CA SER A 119 -4.23 12.21 17.05
C SER A 119 -5.66 12.23 17.59
N THR A 120 -6.46 11.16 17.38
CA THR A 120 -7.83 11.08 17.93
C THR A 120 -7.85 11.02 19.47
N ARG A 121 -6.85 10.38 20.10
CA ARG A 121 -6.81 10.23 21.57
C ARG A 121 -6.43 11.49 22.33
N ILE A 122 -5.76 12.46 21.70
CA ILE A 122 -5.33 13.70 22.36
C ILE A 122 -6.48 14.74 22.41
N VAL A 123 -7.51 14.58 21.59
CA VAL A 123 -8.61 15.57 21.46
C VAL A 123 -9.74 15.37 22.47
N THR A 124 -9.86 14.21 23.13
CA THR A 124 -10.92 13.95 24.12
C THR A 124 -10.40 14.02 25.56
N THR A 125 -10.16 15.24 26.06
CA THR A 125 -10.11 15.50 27.50
C THR A 125 -11.52 15.88 27.96
N PRO A 126 -12.12 15.22 28.98
CA PRO A 126 -13.42 15.63 29.51
C PRO A 126 -13.31 16.99 30.22
N PRO A 127 -14.32 17.88 30.16
CA PRO A 127 -14.33 19.11 30.93
C PRO A 127 -14.40 18.79 32.42
N GLY A 128 -13.47 19.36 33.18
CA GLY A 128 -13.32 19.13 34.61
C GLY A 128 -14.59 19.43 35.40
N THR A 129 -15.00 18.46 36.22
CA THR A 129 -16.04 18.62 37.22
C THR A 129 -15.57 19.66 38.25
N LYS A 130 -16.23 20.82 38.29
CA LYS A 130 -16.07 21.79 39.39
C LYS A 130 -16.52 21.14 40.69
N GLY A 131 -15.58 20.92 41.60
CA GLY A 131 -15.88 20.60 42.99
C GLY A 131 -16.59 21.76 43.66
N ARG A 132 -17.72 21.47 44.30
CA ARG A 132 -18.46 22.37 45.17
C ARG A 132 -18.48 21.71 46.54
N PHE A 133 -17.74 22.26 47.49
CA PHE A 133 -18.05 22.28 48.93
C PHE A 133 -17.45 23.56 49.49
#